data_AF-A0A7K4N0H5-F1
#
_entry.id   AF-A0A7K4N0H5-F1
#
_cell.length_a   1.000
_cell.length_b   1.000
_cell.length_c   1.000
_cell.angle_alpha   90.00
_cell.angle_beta   90.00
_cell.angle_gamma   90.00
#
_symmetry.space_group_name_H-M   'P 1'
#
loop_
_entity.id
_entity.type
_entity.pdbx_description
1 polymer ?
#
loop_
_entity_poly.entity_id
_entity_poly.type
_entity_poly.pdbx_seq_one_letter_code
_entity_poly.pdbx_strand_id
1 'polypeptide(L)'
;MKFSDEQIRDMLELKEELTEKIIKYREQIEKLERNISVLDTILKQSSFTKASELTRNAAKAIKQERKVAITKNSDGTTIANAFVTNDEVSIVLEDNVTLDPETPPLKSFFIDRIIGEMKKKDIQQVESGKIKKDDVINCIINNSGSKIREIIIKNYRQKERVDEIINTATWSLTRMIENSA
;
A
#
# COMPACT_ATOMS: atom_id res chain seq x y z
N MET A 1 -16.25 27.60 -42.48
CA MET A 1 -16.06 26.24 -43.03
C MET A 1 -17.30 25.43 -42.73
N LYS A 2 -17.98 24.90 -43.75
CA LYS A 2 -19.00 23.86 -43.55
C LYS A 2 -18.28 22.52 -43.58
N PHE A 3 -18.58 21.64 -42.62
CA PHE A 3 -18.09 20.26 -42.63
C PHE A 3 -18.63 19.55 -43.88
N SER A 4 -17.82 18.68 -44.49
CA SER A 4 -18.31 17.84 -45.58
C SER A 4 -19.26 16.77 -45.03
N ASP A 5 -20.18 16.28 -45.86
CA ASP A 5 -21.13 15.23 -45.45
C ASP A 5 -20.41 13.95 -44.97
N GLU A 6 -19.22 13.68 -45.50
CA GLU A 6 -18.34 12.59 -45.06
C GLU A 6 -17.80 12.83 -43.65
N GLN A 7 -17.31 14.04 -43.34
CA GLN A 7 -16.88 14.41 -41.99
C GLN A 7 -18.02 14.37 -40.96
N ILE A 8 -19.23 14.71 -41.39
CA ILE A 8 -20.43 14.62 -40.54
C ILE A 8 -20.75 13.15 -40.25
N ARG A 9 -20.60 12.27 -41.23
CA ARG A 9 -20.83 10.83 -41.07
C ARG A 9 -19.81 10.19 -40.12
N ASP A 10 -18.53 10.46 -40.30
CA ASP A 10 -17.46 9.91 -39.45
C ASP A 10 -17.62 10.40 -37.99
N MET A 11 -18.04 11.65 -37.80
CA MET A 11 -18.29 12.20 -36.47
C MET A 11 -19.50 11.56 -35.78
N LEU A 12 -20.52 11.17 -36.55
CA LEU A 12 -21.68 10.43 -36.02
C LEU A 12 -21.29 9.01 -35.60
N GLU A 13 -20.50 8.32 -36.42
CA GLU A 13 -20.02 6.96 -36.12
C GLU A 13 -19.11 6.96 -34.88
N LEU A 14 -18.18 7.91 -34.78
CA LEU A 14 -17.33 8.06 -33.59
C LEU A 14 -18.15 8.37 -32.33
N LYS A 15 -19.19 9.20 -32.44
CA LYS A 15 -20.09 9.51 -31.31
C LYS A 15 -20.83 8.26 -30.84
N GLU A 16 -21.27 7.40 -31.77
CA GLU A 16 -21.94 6.15 -31.48
C GLU A 16 -21.00 5.18 -30.76
N GLU A 17 -19.79 4.95 -31.28
CA GLU A 17 -18.78 4.11 -30.64
C GLU A 17 -18.41 4.57 -29.22
N LEU A 18 -18.22 5.89 -29.03
CA LEU A 18 -17.90 6.44 -27.73
C LEU A 18 -19.05 6.26 -26.74
N THR A 19 -20.29 6.37 -27.22
CA THR A 19 -21.49 6.15 -26.42
C THR A 19 -21.60 4.69 -25.98
N GLU A 20 -21.34 3.74 -26.87
CA GLU A 20 -21.28 2.31 -26.53
C GLU A 20 -20.20 1.99 -25.49
N LYS A 21 -18.99 2.56 -25.66
CA LYS A 21 -17.90 2.40 -24.68
C LYS A 21 -18.29 2.95 -23.31
N ILE A 22 -18.94 4.11 -23.26
CA ILE A 22 -19.43 4.70 -22.00
C ILE A 22 -20.43 3.77 -21.31
N ILE A 23 -21.38 3.20 -22.06
CA ILE A 23 -22.36 2.25 -21.51
C ILE A 23 -21.64 1.03 -20.93
N LYS A 24 -20.74 0.42 -21.69
CA LYS A 24 -19.97 -0.76 -21.25
C LYS A 24 -19.11 -0.49 -20.01
N TYR A 25 -18.51 0.69 -19.89
CA TYR A 25 -17.74 1.04 -18.69
C TYR A 25 -18.63 1.29 -17.48
N ARG A 26 -19.81 1.92 -17.67
CA ARG A 26 -20.79 2.09 -16.60
C ARG A 26 -21.30 0.76 -16.07
N GLU A 27 -21.59 -0.20 -16.94
CA GLU A 27 -22.00 -1.55 -16.53
C GLU A 27 -20.90 -2.27 -15.72
N GLN A 28 -19.64 -2.12 -16.11
CA GLN A 28 -18.51 -2.68 -15.37
C GLN A 28 -18.36 -2.05 -13.99
N ILE A 29 -18.51 -0.72 -13.89
CA ILE A 29 -18.50 0.00 -12.60
C ILE A 29 -19.65 -0.50 -11.72
N GLU A 30 -20.86 -0.57 -12.26
CA GLU A 30 -22.03 -1.03 -11.51
C GLU A 30 -21.85 -2.47 -11.00
N LYS A 31 -21.25 -3.36 -11.81
CA LYS A 31 -20.92 -4.72 -11.39
C LYS A 31 -19.93 -4.75 -10.23
N LEU A 32 -18.89 -3.91 -10.27
CA LEU A 32 -17.91 -3.80 -9.20
C LEU A 32 -18.55 -3.25 -7.92
N GLU A 33 -19.37 -2.21 -8.03
CA GLU A 33 -20.11 -1.62 -6.90
C GLU A 33 -21.08 -2.63 -6.26
N ARG A 34 -21.82 -3.40 -7.07
CA ARG A 34 -22.68 -4.50 -6.58
C ARG A 34 -21.87 -5.56 -5.84
N ASN A 35 -20.71 -5.95 -6.36
CA ASN A 35 -19.83 -6.91 -5.69
C ASN A 35 -19.34 -6.37 -4.33
N ILE A 36 -18.93 -5.10 -4.28
CA ILE A 36 -18.55 -4.44 -3.02
C ILE A 36 -19.74 -4.43 -2.05
N SER A 37 -20.94 -4.06 -2.51
CA SER A 37 -22.14 -4.06 -1.67
C SER A 37 -22.50 -5.45 -1.12
N VAL A 38 -22.30 -6.51 -1.91
CA VAL A 38 -22.50 -7.90 -1.45
C VAL A 38 -21.47 -8.26 -0.40
N LEU A 39 -20.19 -7.93 -0.61
CA LEU A 39 -19.13 -8.13 0.38
C LEU A 39 -19.42 -7.34 1.66
N ASP A 40 -19.84 -6.08 1.57
CA ASP A 40 -20.26 -5.27 2.71
C ASP A 40 -21.46 -5.86 3.45
N THR A 41 -22.41 -6.43 2.72
CA THR A 41 -23.57 -7.09 3.33
C THR A 41 -23.16 -8.36 4.05
N ILE A 42 -22.25 -9.15 3.48
CA ILE A 42 -21.67 -10.33 4.13
C ILE A 42 -20.87 -9.92 5.37
N LEU A 43 -20.05 -8.87 5.26
CA LEU A 43 -19.33 -8.30 6.40
C LEU A 43 -20.30 -7.84 7.48
N LYS A 44 -21.37 -7.12 7.13
CA LYS A 44 -22.44 -6.67 8.04
C LYS A 44 -23.23 -7.81 8.68
N GLN A 45 -23.55 -8.86 7.92
CA GLN A 45 -24.26 -10.04 8.42
C GLN A 45 -23.36 -10.91 9.31
N SER A 46 -22.06 -11.01 8.99
CA SER A 46 -21.05 -11.59 9.90
C SER A 46 -20.80 -10.74 11.16
N SER A 47 -21.32 -9.50 11.19
CA SER A 47 -21.17 -8.55 12.28
C SER A 47 -22.51 -8.10 12.90
N PHE A 48 -23.46 -9.02 13.12
CA PHE A 48 -24.52 -8.84 14.12
C PHE A 48 -23.97 -8.83 15.57
N THR A 49 -22.96 -7.99 15.82
CA THR A 49 -22.56 -7.49 17.15
C THR A 49 -22.54 -5.95 17.06
N LYS A 50 -23.25 -5.31 18.00
CA LYS A 50 -23.79 -3.95 18.00
C LYS A 50 -22.91 -2.82 17.42
N ALA A 51 -23.58 -1.90 16.72
CA ALA A 51 -23.08 -0.67 16.09
C ALA A 51 -22.27 0.29 17.00
N SER A 52 -22.22 0.07 18.30
CA SER A 52 -21.29 0.76 19.21
C SER A 52 -19.82 0.38 18.99
N GLU A 53 -19.54 -0.71 18.25
CA GLU A 53 -18.17 -1.10 17.88
C GLU A 53 -17.71 -0.52 16.53
N LEU A 54 -18.57 0.14 15.73
CA LEU A 54 -18.18 0.64 14.41
C LEU A 54 -17.20 1.81 14.45
N THR A 55 -17.19 2.63 15.51
CA THR A 55 -16.12 3.62 15.74
C THR A 55 -14.83 2.98 16.25
N ARG A 56 -14.88 1.73 16.72
CA ARG A 56 -13.71 0.90 17.06
C ARG A 56 -13.26 -0.03 15.92
N ASN A 57 -14.05 -0.22 14.86
CA ASN A 57 -13.76 -1.15 13.77
C ASN A 57 -13.06 -0.53 12.54
N ALA A 58 -12.77 0.78 12.55
CA ALA A 58 -11.61 1.31 11.82
C ALA A 58 -10.28 0.98 12.54
N ALA A 59 -10.37 0.49 13.79
CA ALA A 59 -9.26 0.03 14.62
C ALA A 59 -9.38 -1.47 14.99
N LYS A 60 -10.13 -2.27 14.22
CA LYS A 60 -10.36 -3.70 14.49
C LYS A 60 -10.50 -4.55 13.21
N ALA A 61 -9.74 -4.22 12.17
CA ALA A 61 -9.18 -5.25 11.27
C ALA A 61 -8.00 -6.01 11.92
N ILE A 62 -7.75 -5.76 13.22
CA ILE A 62 -6.83 -6.46 14.10
C ILE A 62 -7.28 -7.92 14.32
N LYS A 63 -7.08 -8.77 13.32
CA LYS A 63 -6.63 -10.14 13.61
C LYS A 63 -5.11 -10.14 13.47
N GLN A 64 -4.46 -9.81 14.59
CA GLN A 64 -3.01 -9.69 14.81
C GLN A 64 -2.32 -8.47 14.17
N GLU A 65 -2.88 -7.27 14.35
CA GLU A 65 -2.09 -6.06 14.09
C GLU A 65 -1.08 -5.81 15.20
N ARG A 66 0.19 -6.11 14.94
CA ARG A 66 1.27 -5.62 15.80
C ARG A 66 1.54 -4.17 15.39
N LYS A 67 0.98 -3.23 16.17
CA LYS A 67 1.36 -1.82 16.06
C LYS A 67 2.69 -1.61 16.78
N VAL A 68 3.70 -1.14 16.05
CA VAL A 68 5.00 -0.76 16.60
C VAL A 68 5.18 0.74 16.42
N ALA A 69 5.17 1.48 17.52
CA ALA A 69 5.50 2.91 17.49
C ALA A 69 7.02 3.06 17.35
N ILE A 70 7.43 3.82 16.35
CA ILE A 70 8.83 4.17 16.11
C ILE A 70 9.04 5.54 16.75
N THR A 71 9.91 5.61 17.76
CA THR A 71 10.20 6.82 18.51
C THR A 71 11.64 7.27 18.31
N LYS A 72 11.88 8.57 18.40
CA LYS A 72 13.21 9.17 18.38
C LYS A 72 13.93 8.86 19.70
N ASN A 73 15.20 8.44 19.63
CA ASN A 73 15.99 8.12 20.83
C ASN A 73 16.25 9.33 21.74
N SER A 74 16.29 10.55 21.20
CA SER A 74 16.62 11.75 21.99
C SER A 74 15.49 12.20 22.91
N ASP A 75 14.25 12.24 22.40
CA ASP A 75 13.11 12.90 23.07
C ASP A 75 11.89 11.98 23.24
N GLY A 76 11.99 10.71 22.82
CA GLY A 76 10.89 9.74 22.89
C GLY A 76 9.68 10.08 22.02
N THR A 77 9.79 11.11 21.16
CA THR A 77 8.72 11.54 20.27
C THR A 77 8.46 10.47 19.20
N THR A 78 7.20 10.10 18.99
CA THR A 78 6.80 9.19 17.92
C THR A 78 7.03 9.86 16.57
N ILE A 79 7.78 9.20 15.70
CA ILE A 79 8.14 9.67 14.37
C ILE A 79 7.43 8.90 13.27
N ALA A 80 7.05 7.65 13.54
CA ALA A 80 6.29 6.81 12.63
C ALA A 80 5.56 5.71 13.41
N ASN A 81 4.52 5.14 12.80
CA ASN A 81 3.80 3.99 13.31
C ASN A 81 3.85 2.88 12.26
N ALA A 82 4.43 1.73 12.64
CA ALA A 82 4.40 0.52 11.83
C ALA A 82 3.17 -0.31 12.20
N PHE A 83 2.35 -0.62 11.19
CA PHE A 83 1.17 -1.47 11.27
C PHE A 83 1.47 -2.77 10.55
N VAL A 84 1.61 -3.84 11.31
CA VAL A 84 1.85 -5.18 10.75
C VAL A 84 0.52 -5.89 10.63
N THR A 85 0.11 -6.26 9.44
CA THR A 85 -1.00 -7.19 9.19
C THR A 85 -0.44 -8.55 8.76
N ASN A 86 -1.27 -9.57 8.56
CA ASN A 86 -0.81 -10.89 8.11
C ASN A 86 -0.21 -10.88 6.69
N ASP A 87 -0.58 -9.89 5.86
CA ASP A 87 -0.21 -9.85 4.45
C ASP A 87 0.73 -8.68 4.11
N GLU A 88 0.69 -7.61 4.89
CA GLU A 88 1.48 -6.40 4.66
C GLU A 88 1.95 -5.69 5.94
N VAL A 89 3.07 -4.99 5.83
CA VAL A 89 3.62 -4.09 6.84
C VAL A 89 3.56 -2.67 6.30
N SER A 90 2.79 -1.80 6.95
CA SER A 90 2.62 -0.40 6.56
C SER A 90 3.24 0.51 7.61
N ILE A 91 4.28 1.25 7.24
CA ILE A 91 4.99 2.18 8.12
C ILE A 91 4.56 3.59 7.72
N VAL A 92 3.74 4.21 8.56
CA VAL A 92 3.19 5.56 8.32
C VAL A 92 4.01 6.55 9.14
N LEU A 93 4.58 7.56 8.48
CA LEU A 93 5.29 8.63 9.16
C LEU A 93 4.29 9.65 9.73
N GLU A 94 4.63 10.24 10.87
CA GLU A 94 3.84 11.33 11.45
C GLU A 94 4.02 12.63 10.67
N ASP A 95 2.99 13.48 10.62
CA ASP A 95 2.99 14.73 9.81
C ASP A 95 4.07 15.73 10.24
N ASN A 96 4.54 15.65 11.48
CA ASN A 96 5.62 16.47 12.03
C ASN A 96 7.02 16.00 11.59
N VAL A 97 7.14 14.85 10.91
CA VAL A 97 8.40 14.29 10.45
C VAL A 97 8.57 14.51 8.95
N THR A 98 9.67 15.14 8.60
CA THR A 98 10.05 15.38 7.21
C THR A 98 11.28 14.54 6.89
N LEU A 99 11.09 13.43 6.18
CA LEU A 99 12.18 12.57 5.71
C LEU A 99 12.11 12.45 4.19
N ASP A 100 13.25 12.51 3.54
CA ASP A 100 13.38 12.34 2.09
C ASP A 100 13.68 10.85 1.76
N PRO A 101 12.91 10.21 0.87
CA PRO A 101 13.13 8.82 0.46
C PRO A 101 14.53 8.52 -0.08
N GLU A 102 15.20 9.53 -0.65
CA GLU A 102 16.52 9.42 -1.25
C GLU A 102 17.65 9.62 -0.23
N THR A 103 17.35 10.06 1.00
CA THR A 103 18.37 10.28 2.04
C THR A 103 18.88 8.96 2.61
N PRO A 104 20.21 8.70 2.56
CA PRO A 104 20.80 7.55 3.25
C PRO A 104 20.59 7.66 4.78
N PRO A 105 20.37 6.53 5.50
CA PRO A 105 20.53 5.15 5.05
C PRO A 105 19.26 4.49 4.49
N LEU A 106 18.10 5.14 4.39
CA LEU A 106 16.86 4.44 4.04
C LEU A 106 16.91 3.77 2.66
N LYS A 107 17.24 4.50 1.60
CA LYS A 107 17.31 3.91 0.26
C LYS A 107 18.39 2.82 0.18
N SER A 108 19.63 3.17 0.52
CA SER A 108 20.77 2.27 0.33
C SER A 108 20.80 1.08 1.30
N PHE A 109 20.26 1.21 2.51
CA PHE A 109 20.29 0.17 3.53
C PHE A 109 18.96 -0.56 3.66
N PHE A 110 17.85 0.16 3.80
CA PHE A 110 16.56 -0.50 3.97
C PHE A 110 16.06 -1.10 2.65
N ILE A 111 16.06 -0.33 1.57
CA ILE A 111 15.48 -0.79 0.29
C ILE A 111 16.46 -1.67 -0.47
N ASP A 112 17.65 -1.15 -0.77
CA ASP A 112 18.59 -1.87 -1.64
C ASP A 112 19.20 -3.08 -0.94
N ARG A 113 19.52 -2.96 0.36
CA ARG A 113 20.18 -4.04 1.10
C ARG A 113 19.18 -5.00 1.74
N ILE A 114 18.26 -4.57 2.61
CA ILE A 114 17.33 -5.51 3.28
C ILE A 114 16.28 -6.05 2.30
N ILE A 115 15.46 -5.18 1.72
CA ILE A 115 14.39 -5.61 0.80
C ILE A 115 15.00 -6.25 -0.47
N GLY A 116 16.11 -5.72 -0.98
CA GLY A 116 16.82 -6.28 -2.13
C GLY A 116 17.32 -7.72 -1.89
N GLU A 117 18.00 -7.98 -0.77
CA GLU A 117 18.46 -9.34 -0.42
C GLU A 117 17.28 -10.31 -0.24
N MET A 118 16.22 -9.84 0.43
CA MET A 118 14.96 -10.58 0.59
C MET A 118 14.32 -10.93 -0.76
N LYS A 119 14.25 -9.97 -1.68
CA LYS A 119 13.71 -10.15 -3.03
C LYS A 119 14.54 -11.12 -3.86
N LYS A 120 15.87 -11.06 -3.74
CA LYS A 120 16.79 -11.98 -4.43
C LYS A 120 16.59 -13.42 -3.97
N LYS A 121 16.48 -13.66 -2.66
CA LYS A 121 16.14 -14.98 -2.10
C LYS A 121 14.78 -15.46 -2.56
N ASP A 122 13.82 -14.56 -2.69
CA ASP A 122 12.49 -14.90 -3.18
C ASP A 122 12.52 -15.31 -4.66
N ILE A 123 13.23 -14.58 -5.51
CA ILE A 123 13.41 -14.93 -6.93
C ILE A 123 14.03 -16.33 -7.08
N GLN A 124 15.06 -16.68 -6.30
CA GLN A 124 15.65 -18.03 -6.31
C GLN A 124 14.65 -19.11 -5.84
N GLN A 125 13.78 -18.78 -4.90
CA GLN A 125 12.71 -19.68 -4.46
C GLN A 125 11.60 -19.84 -5.51
N VAL A 126 11.33 -18.81 -6.33
CA VAL A 126 10.44 -18.90 -7.49
C VAL A 126 11.02 -19.86 -8.52
N GLU A 127 12.31 -19.72 -8.84
CA GLU A 127 13.01 -20.58 -9.80
C GLU A 127 13.03 -22.05 -9.37
N SER A 128 13.13 -22.30 -8.07
CA SER A 128 13.02 -23.64 -7.49
C SER A 128 11.59 -24.12 -7.24
N GLY A 129 10.57 -23.35 -7.61
CA GLY A 129 9.16 -23.71 -7.50
C GLY A 129 8.59 -23.73 -6.08
N LYS A 130 9.32 -23.22 -5.09
CA LYS A 130 8.89 -23.18 -3.68
C LYS A 130 7.88 -22.06 -3.40
N ILE A 131 7.89 -21.00 -4.20
CA ILE A 131 7.04 -19.82 -4.04
C ILE A 131 6.54 -19.35 -5.42
N LYS A 132 5.39 -18.69 -5.51
CA LYS A 132 4.89 -18.15 -6.79
C LYS A 132 5.54 -16.80 -7.09
N LYS A 133 5.53 -16.41 -8.38
CA LYS A 133 5.98 -15.07 -8.81
C LYS A 133 5.22 -13.95 -8.10
N ASP A 134 3.94 -14.16 -7.80
CA ASP A 134 3.09 -13.20 -7.09
C ASP A 134 3.39 -13.12 -5.59
N ASP A 135 4.10 -14.11 -5.02
CA ASP A 135 4.44 -14.19 -3.59
C ASP A 135 5.82 -13.57 -3.26
N VAL A 136 6.46 -12.93 -4.25
CA VAL A 136 7.73 -12.23 -4.07
C VAL A 136 7.48 -10.96 -3.25
N ILE A 137 8.35 -10.69 -2.28
CA ILE A 137 8.29 -9.47 -1.49
C ILE A 137 8.26 -8.22 -2.36
N ASN A 138 7.36 -7.32 -2.04
CA ASN A 138 7.22 -6.05 -2.73
C ASN A 138 7.25 -4.89 -1.74
N CYS A 139 7.98 -3.84 -2.06
CA CYS A 139 8.07 -2.62 -1.25
C CYS A 139 7.61 -1.44 -2.09
N ILE A 140 6.67 -0.68 -1.55
CA ILE A 140 6.06 0.48 -2.18
C ILE A 140 6.30 1.66 -1.23
N ILE A 141 6.92 2.72 -1.72
CA ILE A 141 7.09 3.96 -0.97
C ILE A 141 6.07 4.96 -1.50
N ASN A 142 5.15 5.38 -0.64
CA ASN A 142 4.23 6.46 -0.90
C ASN A 142 4.85 7.77 -0.43
N ASN A 143 5.17 8.63 -1.40
CA ASN A 143 5.70 9.96 -1.15
C ASN A 143 4.58 11.01 -1.26
N SER A 144 4.60 12.00 -0.37
CA SER A 144 3.83 13.23 -0.51
C SER A 144 4.79 14.34 -0.94
N GLY A 145 4.88 14.57 -2.25
CA GLY A 145 5.86 15.48 -2.84
C GLY A 145 7.29 14.95 -2.68
N SER A 146 8.17 15.71 -2.02
CA SER A 146 9.56 15.34 -1.75
C SER A 146 9.77 14.56 -0.45
N LYS A 147 8.68 14.18 0.23
CA LYS A 147 8.72 13.58 1.58
C LYS A 147 8.08 12.20 1.59
N ILE A 148 8.60 11.30 2.40
CA ILE A 148 7.99 10.00 2.63
C ILE A 148 6.76 10.19 3.51
N ARG A 149 5.62 9.64 3.08
CA ARG A 149 4.40 9.59 3.88
C ARG A 149 4.18 8.20 4.46
N GLU A 150 4.40 7.18 3.65
CA GLU A 150 4.12 5.80 4.04
C GLU A 150 5.00 4.82 3.27
N ILE A 151 5.41 3.73 3.91
CA ILE A 151 6.14 2.63 3.30
C ILE A 151 5.34 1.35 3.49
N ILE A 152 4.92 0.73 2.40
CA ILE A 152 4.10 -0.49 2.41
C ILE A 152 4.93 -1.66 1.88
N ILE A 153 5.02 -2.73 2.67
CA ILE A 153 5.73 -3.95 2.31
C ILE A 153 4.75 -5.10 2.29
N LYS A 154 4.57 -5.71 1.12
CA LYS A 154 3.65 -6.83 0.90
C LYS A 154 4.42 -8.14 0.73
N ASN A 155 3.75 -9.25 1.00
CA ASN A 155 4.26 -10.61 0.77
C ASN A 155 5.52 -10.96 1.60
N TYR A 156 5.60 -10.50 2.84
CA TYR A 156 6.73 -10.83 3.72
C TYR A 156 6.75 -12.33 4.11
N ARG A 157 5.58 -13.00 4.09
CA ARG A 157 5.30 -14.43 4.39
C ARG A 157 5.66 -14.92 5.80
N GLN A 158 6.85 -14.61 6.30
CA GLN A 158 7.37 -15.10 7.57
C GLN A 158 7.47 -13.99 8.60
N LYS A 159 7.08 -14.29 9.84
CA LYS A 159 7.14 -13.34 10.97
C LYS A 159 8.57 -12.82 11.24
N GLU A 160 9.57 -13.67 11.07
CA GLU A 160 10.99 -13.27 11.22
C GLU A 160 11.38 -12.14 10.24
N ARG A 161 10.87 -12.19 9.02
CA ARG A 161 11.09 -11.14 8.01
C ARG A 161 10.42 -9.84 8.39
N VAL A 162 9.23 -9.91 9.00
CA VAL A 162 8.54 -8.71 9.54
C VAL A 162 9.38 -8.06 10.62
N ASP A 163 9.89 -8.85 11.56
CA ASP A 163 10.70 -8.33 12.66
C ASP A 163 11.97 -7.65 12.13
N GLU A 164 12.64 -8.26 11.14
CA GLU A 164 13.80 -7.68 10.46
C GLU A 164 13.45 -6.37 9.73
N ILE A 165 12.32 -6.34 9.01
CA ILE A 165 11.80 -5.15 8.33
C ILE A 165 11.55 -4.02 9.33
N ILE A 166 10.82 -4.28 10.41
CA ILE A 166 10.46 -3.25 11.40
C ILE A 166 11.71 -2.74 12.12
N ASN A 167 12.61 -3.64 12.54
CA ASN A 167 13.82 -3.26 13.23
C ASN A 167 14.73 -2.42 12.34
N THR A 168 14.87 -2.80 11.06
CA THR A 168 15.73 -2.05 10.14
C THR A 168 15.10 -0.74 9.69
N ALA A 169 13.78 -0.71 9.49
CA ALA A 169 13.06 0.54 9.23
C ALA A 169 13.17 1.51 10.40
N THR A 170 12.96 1.02 11.63
CA THR A 170 13.13 1.78 12.87
C THR A 170 14.53 2.37 12.95
N TRP A 171 15.56 1.55 12.77
CA TRP A 171 16.96 2.03 12.79
C TRP A 171 17.22 3.07 11.70
N SER A 172 16.73 2.83 10.48
CA SER A 172 16.98 3.72 9.33
C SER A 172 16.29 5.08 9.53
N LEU A 173 15.01 5.08 9.91
CA LEU A 173 14.23 6.30 10.13
C LEU A 173 14.81 7.11 11.29
N THR A 174 15.15 6.48 12.42
CA THR A 174 15.76 7.16 13.55
C THR A 174 17.13 7.76 13.18
N ARG A 175 17.98 7.02 12.45
CA ARG A 175 19.26 7.51 11.93
C ARG A 175 19.12 8.71 11.01
N MET A 176 18.14 8.72 10.11
CA MET A 176 17.92 9.85 9.22
C MET A 176 17.54 11.10 9.99
N ILE A 177 16.68 10.98 11.00
CA ILE A 177 16.28 12.11 11.85
C ILE A 177 17.45 12.61 12.69
N GLU A 178 18.27 11.71 13.23
CA GLU A 178 19.48 12.07 13.99
C GLU A 178 20.53 12.77 13.11
N ASN A 179 20.68 12.36 11.85
CA ASN A 179 21.62 13.00 10.91
C ASN A 179 21.09 14.29 10.27
N SER A 180 19.79 14.54 10.34
CA SER A 180 19.14 15.75 9.78
C SER A 180 18.93 16.86 10.82
N ALA A 181 19.23 16.59 12.09
CA ALA A 181 19.14 17.53 13.21
C ALA A 181 20.51 18.14 13.52
#